data_AF-A0A0V8JI14-F1
#
_entry.id   AF-A0A0V8JI14-F1
#
_cell.length_a   1.000
_cell.length_b   1.000
_cell.length_c   1.000
_cell.angle_alpha   90.00
_cell.angle_beta   90.00
_cell.angle_gamma   90.00
#
_symmetry.space_group_name_H-M   'P 1'
#
loop_
_entity.id
_entity.type
_entity.pdbx_description
1 polymer ?
#
loop_
_entity_poly.entity_id
_entity_poly.type
_entity_poly.pdbx_seq_one_letter_code
_entity_poly.pdbx_strand_id
1 'polypeptide(L)'
;MDALVVGLLFLIPGIIFFILVLLKYTEEEHWKEVKKWKWIRNDTYASWSEQDMILFHKIASKSYIAAKIILILSSIIPIVIGAFALWVFFS
;
A
#
# COMPACT_ATOMS: atom_id res chain seq x y z
N MET A 1 -9.45 15.10 16.97
CA MET A 1 -10.17 13.84 16.73
C MET A 1 -9.92 12.94 17.92
N ASP A 2 -10.97 12.29 18.41
CA ASP A 2 -10.84 11.34 19.52
C ASP A 2 -10.01 10.11 19.10
N ALA A 3 -9.29 9.50 20.04
CA ALA A 3 -8.43 8.34 19.80
C ALA A 3 -9.22 7.15 19.23
N LEU A 4 -10.48 6.99 19.63
CA LEU A 4 -11.42 6.03 19.04
C LEU A 4 -11.61 6.27 17.54
N VAL A 5 -11.82 7.53 17.13
CA VAL A 5 -12.07 7.89 15.73
C VAL A 5 -10.81 7.65 14.89
N VAL A 6 -9.63 8.02 15.41
CA VAL A 6 -8.34 7.73 14.78
C VAL A 6 -8.14 6.22 14.65
N GLY A 7 -8.39 5.47 15.72
CA GLY A 7 -8.28 4.01 15.74
C GLY A 7 -9.12 3.35 14.66
N LEU A 8 -10.41 3.66 14.59
CA LEU A 8 -11.32 3.09 13.59
C LEU A 8 -10.95 3.50 12.15
N LEU A 9 -10.57 4.77 11.94
CA LEU A 9 -10.22 5.29 10.62
C LEU A 9 -8.93 4.70 10.06
N PHE A 10 -7.99 4.25 10.89
CA PHE A 10 -6.78 3.60 10.40
C PHE A 10 -6.93 2.07 10.36
N LEU A 11 -7.59 1.48 11.35
CA LEU A 11 -7.73 0.03 11.47
C LEU A 11 -8.62 -0.55 10.36
N ILE A 12 -9.81 0.01 10.14
CA ILE A 12 -10.78 -0.54 9.18
C ILE A 12 -10.22 -0.55 7.74
N PRO A 13 -9.77 0.59 7.18
CA PRO A 13 -9.20 0.58 5.83
C PRO A 13 -7.86 -0.16 5.77
N GLY A 14 -7.07 -0.17 6.85
CA GLY A 14 -5.84 -0.97 6.93
C GLY A 14 -6.10 -2.47 6.76
N ILE A 15 -7.09 -3.00 7.48
CA ILE A 15 -7.51 -4.40 7.38
C ILE A 15 -8.09 -4.70 5.98
N ILE A 16 -8.95 -3.82 5.46
CA ILE A 16 -9.52 -3.98 4.11
C ILE A 16 -8.40 -4.04 3.06
N PHE A 17 -7.45 -3.11 3.14
CA PHE A 17 -6.32 -3.06 2.21
C PHE A 17 -5.44 -4.32 2.32
N PHE A 18 -5.15 -4.79 3.53
CA PHE A 18 -4.42 -6.05 3.75
C PHE A 18 -5.13 -7.26 3.12
N ILE A 19 -6.45 -7.38 3.30
CA ILE A 19 -7.25 -8.45 2.70
C ILE A 19 -7.22 -8.36 1.17
N LEU A 20 -7.31 -7.16 0.60
CA LEU A 20 -7.23 -6.96 -0.85
C LEU A 20 -5.86 -7.37 -1.41
N VAL A 21 -4.76 -7.04 -0.71
CA VAL A 21 -3.42 -7.46 -1.11
C VAL A 21 -3.26 -8.98 -1.04
N LEU A 22 -3.86 -9.65 -0.05
CA LEU A 22 -3.80 -11.11 0.05
C LEU A 22 -4.61 -11.81 -1.04
N LEU A 23 -5.87 -11.39 -1.23
CA LEU A 23 -6.85 -12.14 -2.03
C LEU A 23 -6.97 -11.66 -3.47
N LYS A 24 -6.83 -10.36 -3.73
CA LYS A 24 -7.04 -9.77 -5.08
C LYS A 24 -5.75 -9.45 -5.80
N TYR A 25 -4.63 -9.27 -5.12
CA TYR A 25 -3.34 -9.03 -5.77
C TYR A 25 -2.73 -10.36 -6.25
N THR A 26 -3.22 -10.84 -7.39
CA THR A 26 -2.71 -12.00 -8.12
C THR A 26 -1.61 -11.58 -9.08
N GLU A 27 -0.81 -12.55 -9.56
CA GLU A 27 0.24 -12.28 -10.54
C GLU A 27 -0.32 -11.72 -11.86
N GLU A 28 -1.46 -12.22 -12.32
CA GLU A 28 -2.14 -11.72 -13.52
C GLU A 28 -2.57 -10.26 -13.39
N GLU A 29 -3.23 -9.92 -12.28
CA GLU A 29 -3.71 -8.54 -12.05
C GLU A 29 -2.53 -7.58 -11.84
N HIS A 30 -1.45 -8.06 -11.21
CA HIS A 30 -0.20 -7.33 -11.07
C HIS A 30 0.40 -6.94 -12.43
N TRP A 31 0.57 -7.90 -13.35
CA TRP A 31 1.14 -7.60 -14.67
C TRP A 31 0.23 -6.69 -15.51
N LYS A 32 -1.09 -6.82 -15.35
CA LYS A 32 -2.08 -5.93 -15.97
C LYS A 32 -1.95 -4.50 -15.45
N GLU A 33 -1.79 -4.30 -14.14
CA GLU A 33 -1.51 -2.97 -13.57
C GLU A 33 -0.16 -2.43 -14.05
N VAL A 34 0.92 -3.22 -13.98
CA VAL A 34 2.24 -2.80 -14.47
C VAL A 34 2.16 -2.34 -15.93
N LYS A 35 1.40 -3.03 -16.78
CA LYS A 35 1.21 -2.60 -18.17
C LYS A 35 0.43 -1.30 -18.28
N LYS A 36 -0.62 -1.11 -17.48
CA LYS A 36 -1.43 0.13 -17.43
C LYS A 36 -0.57 1.35 -17.07
N TRP A 37 0.35 1.18 -16.14
CA TRP A 37 1.18 2.25 -15.59
C TRP A 37 2.55 2.42 -16.26
N LYS A 38 2.79 1.71 -17.38
CA LYS A 38 4.06 1.72 -18.11
C LYS A 38 4.54 3.14 -18.51
N TRP A 39 3.60 4.08 -18.69
CA TRP A 39 3.90 5.46 -19.07
C TRP A 39 4.67 6.24 -18.00
N ILE A 40 4.47 5.92 -16.71
CA ILE A 40 5.16 6.57 -15.58
C ILE A 40 6.68 6.39 -15.66
N ARG A 41 7.14 5.30 -16.29
CA ARG A 41 8.56 4.96 -16.35
C ARG A 41 9.42 5.95 -17.15
N ASN A 42 8.80 6.73 -18.05
CA ASN A 42 9.49 7.65 -18.95
C ASN A 42 9.28 9.14 -18.57
N ASP A 43 8.54 9.42 -17.49
CA ASP A 43 8.23 10.80 -17.14
C ASP A 43 9.45 11.48 -16.49
N THR A 44 10.11 12.33 -17.26
CA THR A 44 11.42 12.92 -16.91
C THR A 44 11.28 14.15 -16.02
N TYR A 45 10.05 14.68 -15.90
CA TYR A 45 9.70 15.85 -15.07
C TYR A 45 9.06 15.47 -13.73
N ALA A 46 9.12 14.19 -13.37
CA ALA A 46 8.57 13.66 -12.14
C ALA A 46 9.18 14.37 -10.90
N SER A 47 8.30 14.97 -10.11
CA SER A 47 8.59 15.52 -8.78
C SER A 47 9.18 14.44 -7.84
N TRP A 48 9.79 14.85 -6.73
CA TRP A 48 10.35 13.91 -5.73
C TRP A 48 9.32 12.86 -5.26
N SER A 49 8.06 13.25 -5.08
CA SER A 49 6.96 12.32 -4.75
C SER A 49 6.63 11.32 -5.87
N GLU A 50 6.88 11.68 -7.13
CA GLU A 50 6.67 10.81 -8.28
C GLU A 50 7.86 9.88 -8.52
N GLN A 51 9.07 10.23 -8.04
CA GLN A 51 10.24 9.36 -8.09
C GLN A 51 10.05 8.07 -7.28
N ASP A 52 9.40 8.15 -6.11
CA ASP A 52 9.03 6.97 -5.32
C ASP A 52 8.07 6.06 -6.08
N MET A 53 7.10 6.66 -6.79
CA MET A 53 6.18 5.93 -7.67
C MET A 53 6.92 5.26 -8.84
N ILE A 54 7.90 5.93 -9.46
CA ILE A 54 8.73 5.36 -10.52
C ILE A 54 9.57 4.20 -9.98
N LEU A 55 10.13 4.34 -8.78
CA LEU A 55 10.93 3.30 -8.13
C LEU A 55 10.08 2.07 -7.81
N PHE A 56 8.91 2.27 -7.21
CA PHE A 56 7.95 1.21 -6.94
C PHE A 56 7.52 0.52 -8.23
N HIS A 57 7.22 1.28 -9.29
CA HIS A 57 6.87 0.73 -10.59
C HIS A 57 8.01 -0.09 -11.20
N LYS A 58 9.27 0.36 -11.08
CA LYS A 58 10.43 -0.42 -11.53
C LYS A 58 10.57 -1.73 -10.76
N ILE A 59 10.37 -1.73 -9.45
CA ILE A 59 10.41 -2.95 -8.62
C ILE A 59 9.26 -3.88 -9.00
N ALA A 60 8.05 -3.34 -9.10
CA ALA A 60 6.87 -4.07 -9.51
C ALA A 60 7.04 -4.72 -10.89
N SER A 61 7.58 -3.99 -11.86
CA SER A 61 7.84 -4.52 -13.20
C SER A 61 8.87 -5.65 -13.27
N LYS A 62 9.66 -5.86 -12.21
CA LYS A 62 10.70 -6.90 -12.14
C LYS A 62 10.23 -8.14 -11.39
N SER A 63 9.40 -7.98 -10.36
CA SER A 63 8.99 -9.10 -9.52
C SER A 63 7.66 -8.84 -8.83
N TYR A 64 6.68 -9.67 -9.16
CA TYR A 64 5.41 -9.77 -8.45
C TYR A 64 5.61 -10.07 -6.96
N ILE A 65 6.50 -11.00 -6.62
CA ILE A 65 6.76 -11.40 -5.23
C ILE A 65 7.30 -10.21 -4.42
N ALA A 66 8.27 -9.47 -4.96
CA ALA A 66 8.81 -8.28 -4.28
C ALA A 66 7.74 -7.21 -4.09
N ALA A 67 6.93 -6.93 -5.13
CA ALA A 67 5.83 -5.96 -5.04
C ALA A 67 4.80 -6.37 -4.00
N LYS A 68 4.42 -7.66 -3.96
CA LYS A 68 3.46 -8.19 -2.99
C LYS A 68 3.98 -8.06 -1.56
N ILE A 69 5.25 -8.37 -1.32
CA ILE A 69 5.87 -8.19 0.01
C ILE A 69 5.82 -6.71 0.42
N ILE A 70 6.19 -5.79 -0.48
CA ILE A 70 6.14 -4.35 -0.18
C ILE A 70 4.71 -3.93 0.16
N LEU A 71 3.71 -4.32 -0.63
CA LEU A 71 2.30 -4.00 -0.36
C LEU A 71 1.81 -4.54 0.98
N ILE A 72 2.21 -5.78 1.34
CA ILE A 72 1.91 -6.37 2.64
C ILE A 72 2.54 -5.53 3.76
N LEU A 73 3.82 -5.16 3.66
CA LEU A 73 4.48 -4.31 4.65
C LEU A 73 3.79 -2.95 4.78
N SER A 74 3.44 -2.31 3.66
CA SER A 74 2.73 -1.05 3.64
C SER A 74 1.36 -1.14 4.32
N SER A 75 0.67 -2.27 4.15
CA SER A 75 -0.66 -2.49 4.74
C SER A 75 -0.64 -2.72 6.24
N ILE A 76 0.49 -3.17 6.81
CA ILE A 76 0.64 -3.37 8.26
C ILE A 76 0.72 -2.03 8.98
N ILE A 77 1.30 -0.99 8.37
CA ILE A 77 1.47 0.34 8.97
C ILE A 77 0.13 0.93 9.49
N PRO A 78 -0.93 1.08 8.67
CA PRO A 78 -2.19 1.61 9.16
C PRO A 78 -2.86 0.69 10.19
N ILE A 79 -2.68 -0.63 10.12
CA ILE A 79 -3.21 -1.57 11.12
C ILE A 79 -2.55 -1.33 12.48
N VAL A 80 -1.22 -1.17 12.52
CA VAL A 80 -0.48 -0.91 13.77
C VAL A 80 -0.90 0.44 14.36
N ILE A 81 -1.00 1.48 13.53
CA ILE A 81 -1.46 2.81 13.97
C ILE A 81 -2.89 2.72 14.55
N GLY A 82 -3.79 2.04 13.84
CA GLY A 82 -5.17 1.86 14.27
C GLY A 82 -5.28 1.08 15.58
N ALA A 83 -4.54 -0.03 15.70
CA ALA A 83 -4.52 -0.86 16.90
C ALA A 83 -3.95 -0.11 18.11
N PHE A 84 -2.87 0.65 17.91
CA PHE A 84 -2.26 1.45 18.97
C PHE A 84 -3.19 2.58 19.44
N ALA A 85 -3.87 3.27 18.52
CA ALA A 85 -4.83 4.31 18.87
C ALA A 85 -6.04 3.76 19.63
N LEU A 86 -6.55 2.58 19.25
CA LEU A 86 -7.62 1.90 20.01
C LEU A 86 -7.14 1.45 21.39
N TRP A 87 -5.92 0.93 21.50
CA TRP A 87 -5.34 0.58 22.80
C TRP A 87 -5.31 1.78 23.74
N VAL A 88 -4.81 2.92 23.27
CA VAL A 88 -4.72 4.15 24.06
C VAL A 88 -6.10 4.65 24.51
N PHE A 89 -7.15 4.43 23.71
CA PHE A 89 -8.51 4.82 24.09
C PHE A 89 -9.13 3.94 25.18
N PHE A 90 -8.83 2.63 25.17
CA PHE A 90 -9.38 1.67 26.13
C PHE A 90 -8.54 1.50 27.41
N SER A 91 -7.31 2.02 27.42
CA SER A 91 -6.41 2.05 28.58
C SER A 91 -6.68 3.23 29.51
#